data_AF-A0A3D0SNB5-F1
#
_entry.id   AF-A0A3D0SNB5-F1
#
_cell.length_a   1.000
_cell.length_b   1.000
_cell.length_c   1.000
_cell.angle_alpha   90.00
_cell.angle_beta   90.00
_cell.angle_gamma   90.00
#
_symmetry.space_group_name_H-M   'P 1'
#
loop_
_entity.id
_entity.type
_entity.pdbx_description
1 polymer ?
#
loop_
_entity_poly.entity_id
_entity_poly.type
_entity_poly.pdbx_seq_one_letter_code
_entity_poly.pdbx_strand_id
1 'polypeptide(L)'
;MNYFVTGASGFIGRRLVEKLLQRPDSVVYYLMLERDLPMVEALQQRWGRNADRSIPVIGDLTQPQLGVSDRDLARLKGHIDHLFHLAAIYDLKASAKIQEKVNIQ
;
A
#
# COMPACT_ATOMS: atom_id res chain seq x y z
N MET A 1 5.76 -11.01 -11.13
CA MET A 1 6.43 -10.43 -9.94
C MET A 1 5.39 -9.77 -9.06
N ASN A 2 5.44 -10.05 -7.76
CA ASN A 2 4.49 -9.56 -6.78
C ASN A 2 5.14 -8.46 -5.92
N TYR A 3 4.53 -7.29 -5.94
CA TYR A 3 4.98 -6.13 -5.20
C TYR A 3 4.03 -5.87 -4.03
N PHE A 4 4.58 -5.51 -2.88
CA PHE A 4 3.81 -4.94 -1.78
C PHE A 4 4.20 -3.46 -1.62
N VAL A 5 3.22 -2.56 -1.66
CA VAL A 5 3.45 -1.11 -1.59
C VAL A 5 2.69 -0.52 -0.41
N THR A 6 3.39 0.16 0.50
CA THR A 6 2.72 1.05 1.46
C THR A 6 2.65 2.45 0.86
N GLY A 7 1.57 3.19 1.14
CA GLY A 7 1.44 4.58 0.69
C GLY A 7 1.05 4.73 -0.78
N ALA A 8 0.38 3.72 -1.35
CA ALA A 8 -0.06 3.72 -2.76
C ALA A 8 -1.03 4.85 -3.12
N SER A 9 -1.76 5.41 -2.16
CA SER A 9 -2.62 6.58 -2.36
C SER A 9 -1.85 7.91 -2.38
N GLY A 10 -0.63 7.92 -1.84
CA GLY A 10 0.21 9.11 -1.72
C GLY A 10 0.78 9.61 -3.05
N PHE A 11 1.38 10.80 -3.02
CA PHE A 11 1.91 11.47 -4.22
C PHE A 11 2.92 10.60 -4.97
N ILE A 12 3.90 10.02 -4.27
CA ILE A 12 4.93 9.15 -4.87
C ILE A 12 4.34 7.77 -5.16
N GLY A 13 3.66 7.16 -4.19
CA GLY A 13 3.17 5.79 -4.28
C GLY A 13 2.25 5.56 -5.49
N ARG A 14 1.28 6.44 -5.75
CA ARG A 14 0.35 6.26 -6.88
C ARG A 14 1.04 6.26 -8.25
N ARG A 15 2.19 6.93 -8.38
CA ARG A 15 3.02 6.97 -9.59
C ARG A 15 3.94 5.76 -9.69
N LEU A 16 4.45 5.30 -8.55
CA LEU A 16 5.20 4.04 -8.50
C LEU A 16 4.30 2.87 -8.92
N VAL A 17 3.11 2.76 -8.34
CA VAL A 17 2.15 1.69 -8.69
C VAL A 17 1.83 1.72 -10.18
N GLU A 18 1.56 2.89 -10.74
CA GLU A 18 1.34 3.07 -12.18
C GLU A 18 2.49 2.52 -13.04
N LYS A 19 3.76 2.79 -12.65
CA LYS A 19 4.94 2.25 -13.32
C LYS A 19 5.12 0.74 -13.10
N LEU A 20 4.82 0.23 -11.91
CA LEU A 20 4.91 -1.20 -11.61
C LEU A 20 3.91 -1.97 -12.46
N LEU A 21 2.67 -1.50 -12.56
CA LEU A 21 1.62 -2.08 -13.39
C LEU A 21 1.93 -2.07 -14.89
N GLN A 22 2.90 -1.28 -15.37
CA GLN A 22 3.36 -1.36 -16.77
C GLN A 22 4.26 -2.57 -17.03
N ARG A 23 4.78 -3.23 -15.99
CA ARG A 23 5.60 -4.42 -16.14
C ARG A 23 4.72 -5.63 -16.50
N PRO A 24 5.19 -6.51 -17.41
CA PRO A 24 4.54 -7.78 -17.69
C PRO A 24 4.39 -8.60 -16.40
N ASP A 25 3.24 -9.23 -16.23
CA ASP A 25 2.96 -10.20 -15.15
C ASP A 25 3.22 -9.68 -13.73
N SER A 26 3.19 -8.35 -13.54
CA SER A 26 3.29 -7.76 -12.21
C SER A 26 1.94 -7.74 -11.51
N VAL A 27 1.90 -8.11 -10.24
CA VAL A 27 0.76 -7.88 -9.34
C VAL A 27 1.20 -6.91 -8.26
N VAL A 28 0.39 -5.89 -7.99
CA VAL A 28 0.69 -4.87 -6.98
C VAL A 28 -0.33 -4.97 -5.86
N TYR A 29 0.10 -5.51 -4.73
CA TYR A 29 -0.60 -5.45 -3.46
C TYR A 29 -0.27 -4.11 -2.80
N TYR A 30 -1.27 -3.43 -2.24
CA TYR A 30 -1.01 -2.18 -1.55
C TYR A 30 -1.78 -2.05 -0.24
N LEU A 31 -1.07 -1.61 0.80
CA LEU A 31 -1.65 -1.37 2.11
C LEU A 31 -2.57 -0.15 2.05
N MET A 32 -3.78 -0.32 2.56
CA MET A 32 -4.79 0.72 2.65
C MET A 32 -5.51 0.67 3.99
N LEU A 33 -5.72 1.83 4.59
CA LEU A 33 -6.54 1.94 5.79
C LEU A 33 -7.99 1.70 5.42
N GLU A 34 -8.76 1.04 6.29
CA GLU A 34 -10.16 0.71 6.03
C GLU A 34 -11.00 1.96 5.69
N ARG A 35 -10.77 3.06 6.41
CA ARG A 35 -11.43 4.35 6.15
C ARG A 35 -11.15 4.95 4.77
N ASP A 36 -10.07 4.53 4.12
CA ASP A 36 -9.62 5.04 2.82
C ASP A 36 -10.06 4.12 1.66
N LEU A 37 -10.79 3.02 1.94
CA LEU A 37 -11.33 2.12 0.91
C LEU A 37 -12.15 2.83 -0.19
N PRO A 38 -12.94 3.88 0.09
CA PRO A 38 -13.61 4.65 -0.96
C PRO A 38 -12.66 5.24 -2.01
N MET A 39 -11.36 5.37 -1.73
CA MET A 39 -10.37 5.85 -2.70
C MET A 39 -9.94 4.79 -3.72
N VAL A 40 -10.21 3.50 -3.48
CA VAL A 40 -9.76 2.39 -4.35
C VAL A 40 -10.22 2.59 -5.79
N GLU A 41 -11.49 2.92 -5.99
CA GLU A 41 -12.05 3.12 -7.32
C GLU A 41 -11.32 4.25 -8.07
N ALA A 42 -11.10 5.39 -7.40
CA ALA A 42 -10.38 6.53 -7.99
C ALA A 42 -8.92 6.18 -8.35
N LEU A 43 -8.26 5.36 -7.53
CA LEU A 43 -6.90 4.89 -7.82
C LEU A 43 -6.87 3.91 -9.00
N GLN A 44 -7.82 2.98 -9.07
CA GLN A 44 -7.93 2.05 -10.19
C GLN A 44 -8.23 2.78 -11.50
N GLN A 45 -9.14 3.76 -11.48
CA GLN A 45 -9.40 4.62 -12.64
C GLN A 45 -8.13 5.35 -13.10
N ARG A 46 -7.33 5.88 -12.16
CA ARG A 46 -6.04 6.52 -12.46
C ARG A 46 -5.05 5.54 -13.12
N TRP A 47 -4.94 4.31 -12.61
CA TRP A 47 -4.00 3.32 -13.14
C TRP A 47 -4.46 2.68 -14.46
N GLY A 48 -5.74 2.85 -14.81
CA GLY A 48 -6.28 2.51 -16.11
C GLY A 48 -6.31 1.00 -16.37
N ARG A 49 -6.05 0.60 -17.61
CA ARG A 49 -6.28 -0.77 -18.11
C ARG A 49 -5.60 -1.91 -17.34
N ASN A 50 -4.55 -1.61 -16.57
CA ASN A 50 -3.78 -2.60 -15.81
C ASN A 50 -4.18 -2.64 -14.32
N ALA A 51 -5.20 -1.89 -13.91
CA ALA A 51 -5.62 -1.77 -12.52
C ALA A 51 -6.23 -3.06 -11.95
N ASP A 52 -6.63 -4.01 -12.80
CA ASP A 52 -7.06 -5.36 -12.45
C ASP A 52 -5.98 -6.13 -11.67
N ARG A 53 -4.71 -5.81 -11.91
CA ARG A 53 -3.55 -6.35 -11.19
C ARG A 53 -3.19 -5.57 -9.93
N SER A 54 -4.02 -4.61 -9.51
CA SER A 54 -3.84 -3.85 -8.27
C SER A 54 -4.82 -4.34 -7.19
N ILE A 55 -4.28 -4.82 -6.07
CA ILE A 55 -5.04 -5.51 -5.02
C ILE A 55 -4.89 -4.73 -3.71
N PRO A 56 -5.94 -4.04 -3.21
CA PRO A 56 -5.89 -3.42 -1.91
C PRO A 56 -5.78 -4.49 -0.81
N VAL A 57 -4.98 -4.21 0.20
CA VAL A 57 -4.84 -5.01 1.42
C VAL A 57 -5.15 -4.10 2.60
N ILE A 58 -6.20 -4.43 3.36
CA ILE A 58 -6.62 -3.62 4.50
C ILE A 58 -5.60 -3.80 5.62
N GLY A 59 -5.12 -2.68 6.19
CA GLY A 59 -4.24 -2.69 7.35
C GLY A 59 -3.79 -1.28 7.75
N ASP A 60 -2.97 -1.21 8.79
CA ASP A 60 -2.48 0.00 9.44
C ASP A 60 -1.03 -0.21 9.89
N LEU A 61 -0.13 0.71 9.50
CA LEU A 61 1.30 0.64 9.88
C LEU A 61 1.50 0.58 11.39
N THR A 62 0.61 1.18 12.16
CA THR A 62 0.74 1.32 13.62
C THR A 62 0.34 0.06 14.40
N GLN A 63 -0.01 -1.02 13.70
CA GLN A 63 -0.48 -2.27 14.28
C GLN A 63 0.53 -3.39 14.07
N PRO A 64 0.60 -4.37 14.98
CA PRO A 64 1.37 -5.59 14.76
C PRO A 64 1.02 -6.23 13.43
N GLN A 65 2.03 -6.67 12.69
CA GLN A 65 1.87 -7.28 11.36
C GLN A 65 1.07 -6.38 10.38
N LEU A 66 1.19 -5.07 10.54
CA LEU A 66 0.50 -4.05 9.75
C LEU A 66 -1.04 -4.12 9.87
N GLY A 67 -1.59 -4.78 10.90
CA GLY A 67 -3.03 -4.96 11.06
C GLY A 67 -3.69 -5.75 9.92
N VAL A 68 -2.89 -6.47 9.13
CA VAL A 68 -3.36 -7.29 8.01
C VAL A 68 -4.01 -8.56 8.56
N SER A 69 -5.12 -8.98 7.95
CA SER A 69 -5.82 -10.19 8.36
C SER A 69 -4.93 -11.44 8.21
N ASP A 70 -5.12 -12.45 9.06
CA ASP A 70 -4.39 -13.73 8.97
C ASP A 70 -4.53 -14.38 7.58
N ARG A 71 -5.71 -14.24 6.97
CA ARG A 71 -6.00 -14.72 5.61
C ARG A 71 -5.10 -14.03 4.58
N ASP A 72 -4.98 -12.71 4.65
CA ASP A 72 -4.14 -11.96 3.72
C ASP A 72 -2.66 -12.19 4.01
N LEU A 73 -2.26 -12.27 5.28
CA LEU A 73 -0.90 -12.65 5.66
C LEU A 73 -0.52 -14.02 5.08
N ALA A 74 -1.37 -15.03 5.22
CA ALA A 74 -1.14 -16.35 4.64
C ALA A 74 -1.02 -16.31 3.11
N ARG A 75 -1.83 -15.47 2.44
CA ARG A 75 -1.78 -15.27 0.98
C ARG A 75 -0.49 -14.58 0.52
N LEU A 76 0.06 -13.66 1.32
CA LEU A 76 1.19 -12.81 0.93
C LEU A 76 2.54 -13.40 1.35
N LYS A 77 2.59 -14.12 2.47
CA LYS A 77 3.83 -14.66 3.05
C LYS A 77 4.50 -15.64 2.08
N GLY A 78 5.77 -15.37 1.74
CA GLY A 78 6.52 -16.15 0.77
C GLY A 78 6.15 -15.90 -0.70
N HIS A 79 5.19 -15.01 -0.96
CA HIS A 79 4.70 -14.70 -2.30
C HIS A 79 4.96 -13.26 -2.74
N ILE A 80 5.59 -12.42 -1.91
CA ILE A 80 6.00 -11.05 -2.27
C ILE A 80 7.48 -11.02 -2.63
N ASP A 81 7.79 -10.55 -3.84
CA ASP A 81 9.16 -10.44 -4.34
C ASP A 81 9.83 -9.14 -3.87
N HIS A 82 9.06 -8.05 -3.77
CA HIS A 82 9.57 -6.73 -3.45
C HIS A 82 8.61 -5.93 -2.56
N LEU A 83 9.16 -5.27 -1.54
CA LEU A 83 8.46 -4.30 -0.69
C LEU A 83 8.92 -2.88 -1.05
N PHE A 84 7.98 -2.00 -1.35
CA PHE A 84 8.19 -0.55 -1.42
C PHE A 84 7.45 0.13 -0.28
N HIS A 85 8.21 0.62 0.71
CA HIS A 85 7.64 1.33 1.84
C HIS A 85 7.65 2.84 1.61
N LEU A 86 6.49 3.42 1.29
CA LEU A 86 6.34 4.86 1.00
C LEU A 86 5.27 5.55 1.87
N ALA A 87 4.54 4.80 2.70
CA ALA A 87 3.62 5.39 3.66
C ALA A 87 4.41 6.00 4.83
N ALA A 88 4.10 7.26 5.12
CA ALA A 88 4.56 7.98 6.30
C ALA A 88 3.63 9.18 6.53
N ILE A 89 3.59 9.70 7.75
CA ILE A 89 3.05 11.02 8.03
C ILE A 89 4.14 12.06 7.79
N TYR A 90 3.87 12.98 6.87
CA TYR A 90 4.71 14.14 6.54
C TYR A 90 4.11 15.46 7.02
N ASP A 91 3.02 15.41 7.79
CA ASP A 91 2.45 16.62 8.39
C ASP A 91 3.43 17.16 9.44
N LEU A 92 4.09 18.27 9.11
CA LEU A 92 5.05 18.95 9.98
C LEU A 92 4.41 19.47 11.28
N LYS A 93 3.08 19.54 11.34
CA LYS A 93 2.33 19.92 12.55
C LYS A 93 1.95 18.72 13.42
N ALA A 94 2.11 17.49 12.93
CA ALA A 94 1.83 16.30 13.70
C ALA A 94 2.79 16.18 14.88
N SER A 95 2.28 15.73 16.03
CA SER A 95 3.10 15.51 17.21
C SER A 95 4.17 14.44 16.95
N ALA A 96 5.32 14.56 17.61
CA ALA A 96 6.40 13.56 17.52
C ALA A 96 5.89 12.14 17.80
N LYS A 97 5.01 11.98 18.80
CA LYS A 97 4.37 10.69 19.12
C LYS A 97 3.64 10.06 17.94
N ILE A 98 2.88 10.85 17.17
CA ILE A 98 2.16 10.33 16.00
C ILE A 98 3.14 9.99 14.86
N GLN A 99 4.14 10.85 14.65
CA GLN A 99 5.17 10.60 13.64
C GLN A 99 5.98 9.34 13.95
N GLU A 100 6.41 9.15 15.20
CA GLU A 100 7.12 7.94 15.64
C GLU A 100 6.26 6.68 15.47
N LYS A 101 4.99 6.75 15.87
CA LYS A 101 4.08 5.60 15.77
C LYS A 101 3.87 5.14 14.33
N VAL A 102 3.86 6.05 13.36
CA VAL A 102 3.61 5.71 11.94
C VAL A 102 4.88 5.46 11.16
N ASN A 103 5.97 6.18 11.45
CA ASN A 103 7.17 6.20 10.61
C ASN A 103 8.29 5.30 11.16
N ILE A 104 8.20 4.83 12.42
CA ILE A 104 9.28 4.09 13.09
C ILE A 104 8.80 2.76 13.67
N GLN A 105 7.68 2.79 14.40
CA GLN A 105 7.13 1.62 15.11
C GLN A 105 6.26 0.77 14.19
#